data_AF-A0A7J6Q5Z9-F1
#
_entry.id   AF-A0A7J6Q5Z9-F1
#
_cell.length_a   1.000
_cell.length_b   1.000
_cell.length_c   1.000
_cell.angle_alpha   90.00
_cell.angle_beta   90.00
_cell.angle_gamma   90.00
#
_symmetry.space_group_name_H-M   'P 1'
#
loop_
_entity.id
_entity.type
_entity.pdbx_description
1 polymer ?
#
loop_
_entity_poly.entity_id
_entity_poly.type
_entity_poly.pdbx_seq_one_letter_code
_entity_poly.pdbx_strand_id
1 'polypeptide(L)'
;MSSPSSSPAGKVSKRSLTEQQVRALDHLRKKLREVAGTQEAIVGVAKIIGDMPSLSAEVCQILAEEHAHSRHINHKLSIFYVFNEIVQRSRTGNQSLLQAGAEKFLNPNMCSFVANLSPHDKKPYLRTLDIWLKRRVYSAKYLTGLREAWSKPTKPPPNSTSKRRRVGDDRNGSPESMHRPKHVVDEEKLKTMRVVLAPPPPPRQLREGTH
;
A
#
# COMPACT_ATOMS: atom_id res chain seq x y z
N MET A 1 51.79 24.02 23.31
CA MET A 1 50.93 22.98 23.93
C MET A 1 49.48 23.33 23.63
N SER A 2 48.67 22.29 23.42
CA SER A 2 47.45 22.21 22.61
C SER A 2 46.32 23.21 22.92
N SER A 3 45.75 23.79 21.86
CA SER A 3 44.44 24.46 21.89
C SER A 3 43.31 23.42 21.87
N PRO A 4 42.26 23.55 22.70
CA PRO A 4 41.07 22.72 22.56
C PRO A 4 40.17 23.27 21.43
N SER A 5 40.04 22.49 20.37
CA SER A 5 39.04 22.68 19.32
C SER A 5 37.74 22.03 19.77
N SER A 6 36.79 22.85 20.23
CA SER A 6 35.44 22.40 20.57
C SER A 6 34.55 22.56 19.33
N SER A 7 34.29 21.44 18.62
CA SER A 7 33.28 21.39 17.57
C SER A 7 31.86 21.56 18.16
N PRO A 8 30.99 22.38 17.57
CA PRO A 8 29.60 22.47 18.01
C PRO A 8 28.81 21.28 17.48
N ALA A 9 28.25 20.50 18.41
CA ALA A 9 27.25 19.48 18.13
C ALA A 9 26.05 20.12 17.40
N GLY A 10 25.83 19.70 16.16
CA GLY A 10 24.65 20.06 15.38
C GLY A 10 23.39 19.58 16.07
N LYS A 11 22.63 20.52 16.65
CA LYS A 11 21.29 20.28 17.16
C LYS A 11 20.41 19.84 15.99
N VAL A 12 20.02 18.57 15.97
CA VAL A 12 19.00 18.03 15.07
C VAL A 12 17.69 18.74 15.40
N SER A 13 17.37 19.76 14.62
CA SER A 13 16.15 20.54 14.78
C SER A 13 14.97 19.65 14.39
N LYS A 14 14.24 19.11 15.38
CA LYS A 14 12.91 18.54 15.18
C LYS A 14 12.04 19.68 14.63
N ARG A 15 11.78 19.67 13.32
CA ARG A 15 10.93 20.69 12.67
C ARG A 15 9.53 20.57 13.27
N SER A 16 9.12 21.57 14.04
CA SER A 16 7.73 21.69 14.48
C SER A 16 6.86 22.04 13.29
N LEU A 17 5.75 21.31 13.11
CA LEU A 17 4.75 21.60 12.09
C LEU A 17 4.00 22.90 12.42
N THR A 18 3.65 23.67 11.39
CA THR A 18 2.77 24.82 11.57
C THR A 18 1.32 24.39 11.79
N GLU A 19 0.50 25.23 12.41
CA GLU A 19 -0.93 24.95 12.60
C GLU A 19 -1.64 24.67 11.26
N GLN A 20 -1.26 25.38 10.21
CA GLN A 20 -1.81 25.18 8.87
C GLN A 20 -1.45 23.79 8.32
N GLN A 21 -0.21 23.33 8.53
CA GLN A 21 0.22 21.99 8.14
C GLN A 21 -0.54 20.91 8.92
N VAL A 22 -0.72 21.10 10.23
CA VAL A 22 -1.50 20.18 11.07
C VAL A 22 -2.95 20.07 10.55
N ARG A 23 -3.62 21.21 10.31
CA ARG A 23 -4.99 21.21 9.75
C ARG A 23 -5.07 20.52 8.39
N ALA A 24 -4.07 20.70 7.53
CA ALA A 24 -4.02 20.04 6.23
C ALA A 24 -3.86 18.51 6.35
N LEU A 25 -3.01 18.04 7.27
CA LEU A 25 -2.84 16.62 7.57
C LEU A 25 -4.11 15.99 8.19
N ASP A 26 -4.81 16.72 9.05
CA ASP A 26 -6.08 16.27 9.62
C ASP A 26 -7.19 16.19 8.56
N HIS A 27 -7.23 17.18 7.65
CA HIS A 27 -8.11 17.13 6.50
C HIS A 27 -7.82 15.91 5.61
N LEU A 28 -6.54 15.61 5.35
CA LEU A 28 -6.12 14.42 4.61
C LEU A 28 -6.59 13.14 5.30
N ARG A 29 -6.38 13.00 6.62
CA ARG A 29 -6.86 11.83 7.39
C ARG A 29 -8.35 11.61 7.22
N LYS A 30 -9.15 12.68 7.35
CA LYS A 30 -10.60 12.61 7.15
C LYS A 30 -10.94 12.11 5.75
N LYS A 31 -10.30 12.67 4.72
CA LYS A 31 -10.52 12.28 3.32
C LYS A 31 -10.10 10.85 3.02
N LEU A 32 -9.03 10.35 3.64
CA LEU A 32 -8.61 8.96 3.51
C LEU A 32 -9.62 8.01 4.14
N ARG A 33 -10.17 8.32 5.32
CA ARG A 33 -11.22 7.48 5.94
C ARG A 33 -12.49 7.37 5.11
N GLU A 34 -12.80 8.39 4.31
CA GLU A 34 -13.97 8.47 3.45
C GLU A 34 -13.69 7.97 2.01
N VAL A 35 -12.44 7.63 1.67
CA VAL A 35 -12.07 7.38 0.28
C VAL A 35 -12.76 6.12 -0.28
N ALA A 36 -13.54 6.32 -1.34
CA ALA A 36 -14.16 5.26 -2.11
C ALA A 36 -13.19 4.69 -3.16
N GLY A 37 -13.47 3.49 -3.66
CA GLY A 37 -12.70 2.86 -4.74
C GLY A 37 -12.94 3.46 -6.14
N THR A 38 -13.49 4.67 -6.22
CA THR A 38 -13.74 5.35 -7.50
C THR A 38 -12.53 6.16 -7.93
N GLN A 39 -12.30 6.27 -9.24
CA GLN A 39 -11.17 7.04 -9.77
C GLN A 39 -11.23 8.51 -9.35
N GLU A 40 -12.43 9.11 -9.33
CA GLU A 40 -12.62 10.50 -8.90
C GLU A 40 -12.19 10.72 -7.44
N ALA A 41 -12.61 9.85 -6.52
CA ALA A 41 -12.21 9.95 -5.12
C ALA A 41 -10.70 9.79 -4.95
N ILE A 42 -10.10 8.79 -5.61
CA ILE A 42 -8.66 8.54 -5.58
C ILE A 42 -7.87 9.75 -6.08
N VAL A 43 -8.26 10.31 -7.24
CA VAL A 43 -7.64 11.49 -7.86
C VAL A 43 -7.80 12.72 -6.97
N GLY A 44 -8.98 12.90 -6.35
CA GLY A 44 -9.25 14.01 -5.44
C GLY A 44 -8.31 14.00 -4.24
N VAL A 45 -8.14 12.85 -3.58
CA VAL A 45 -7.22 12.72 -2.44
C VAL A 45 -5.76 12.89 -2.87
N ALA A 46 -5.36 12.31 -4.00
CA ALA A 46 -4.00 12.47 -4.52
C ALA A 46 -3.66 13.93 -4.85
N LYS A 47 -4.64 14.74 -5.27
CA LYS A 47 -4.45 16.18 -5.51
C LYS A 47 -4.18 16.94 -4.20
N ILE A 48 -4.95 16.68 -3.15
CA ILE A 48 -4.73 17.26 -1.81
C ILE A 48 -3.30 17.00 -1.34
N ILE A 49 -2.79 15.79 -1.54
CA ILE A 49 -1.42 15.43 -1.19
C ILE A 49 -0.39 16.18 -2.05
N GLY A 50 -0.68 16.35 -3.34
CA GLY A 50 0.16 17.13 -4.26
C GLY A 50 0.38 18.58 -3.81
N ASP A 51 -0.57 19.16 -3.09
CA ASP A 51 -0.49 20.52 -2.54
C ASP A 51 0.38 20.61 -1.26
N MET A 52 0.92 19.48 -0.77
CA MET A 52 1.73 19.40 0.45
C MET A 52 3.12 18.76 0.23
N PRO A 53 3.94 19.23 -0.73
CA PRO A 53 5.21 18.58 -1.09
C PRO A 53 6.22 18.52 0.06
N SER A 54 6.22 19.51 0.95
CA SER A 54 7.10 19.60 2.11
C SER A 54 6.74 18.65 3.27
N LEU A 55 5.59 17.97 3.20
CA LEU A 55 5.08 17.05 4.22
C LEU A 55 5.14 15.58 3.77
N SER A 56 6.07 15.26 2.87
CA SER A 56 6.20 13.93 2.26
C SER A 56 6.24 12.79 3.28
N ALA A 57 6.97 12.97 4.39
CA ALA A 57 7.12 11.96 5.43
C ALA A 57 5.84 11.75 6.23
N GLU A 58 5.21 12.84 6.66
CA GLU A 58 3.97 12.87 7.44
C GLU A 58 2.82 12.29 6.62
N VAL A 59 2.71 12.64 5.34
CA VAL A 59 1.71 12.10 4.43
C VAL A 59 1.86 10.58 4.26
N CYS A 60 3.08 10.09 4.02
CA CYS A 60 3.30 8.64 3.86
C CYS A 60 3.04 7.87 5.17
N GLN A 61 3.34 8.49 6.31
CA GLN A 61 3.01 7.94 7.62
C GLN A 61 1.49 7.84 7.82
N ILE A 62 0.72 8.88 7.47
CA ILE A 62 -0.74 8.86 7.54
C ILE A 62 -1.34 7.80 6.62
N LEU A 63 -0.83 7.69 5.38
CA LEU A 63 -1.27 6.64 4.46
C LEU A 63 -1.06 5.24 5.07
N ALA A 64 0.08 5.02 5.73
CA ALA A 64 0.39 3.75 6.37
C ALA A 64 -0.53 3.46 7.57
N GLU A 65 -0.80 4.47 8.40
CA GLU A 65 -1.70 4.38 9.54
C GLU A 65 -3.14 4.08 9.11
N GLU A 66 -3.70 4.87 8.20
CA GLU A 66 -5.07 4.68 7.72
C GLU A 66 -5.22 3.34 6.97
N HIS A 67 -4.20 2.95 6.19
CA HIS A 67 -4.16 1.62 5.58
C HIS A 67 -4.16 0.53 6.65
N ALA A 68 -3.33 0.62 7.69
CA ALA A 68 -3.25 -0.38 8.75
C ALA A 68 -4.56 -0.48 9.55
N HIS A 69 -5.15 0.65 9.95
CA HIS A 69 -6.37 0.72 10.77
C HIS A 69 -7.63 0.28 10.03
N SER A 70 -7.66 0.38 8.70
CA SER A 70 -8.81 -0.09 7.93
C SER A 70 -9.07 -1.58 8.14
N ARG A 71 -10.33 -1.95 8.34
CA ARG A 71 -10.78 -3.35 8.45
C ARG A 71 -11.17 -3.97 7.10
N HIS A 72 -11.43 -3.13 6.09
CA HIS A 72 -11.96 -3.56 4.81
C HIS A 72 -10.87 -3.60 3.74
N ILE A 73 -10.70 -4.76 3.11
CA ILE A 73 -9.70 -4.98 2.05
C ILE A 73 -9.86 -4.00 0.88
N ASN A 74 -11.10 -3.69 0.50
CA ASN A 74 -11.37 -2.76 -0.59
C ASN A 74 -10.92 -1.33 -0.25
N HIS A 75 -11.10 -0.90 1.00
CA HIS A 75 -10.68 0.42 1.43
C HIS A 75 -9.14 0.52 1.54
N LYS A 76 -8.49 -0.54 2.05
CA LYS A 76 -7.02 -0.67 2.00
C LYS A 76 -6.50 -0.55 0.56
N LEU A 77 -7.15 -1.21 -0.39
CA LEU A 77 -6.81 -1.11 -1.81
C LEU A 77 -7.02 0.31 -2.37
N SER A 78 -8.10 1.00 -1.98
CA SER A 78 -8.32 2.40 -2.36
C SER A 78 -7.18 3.31 -1.87
N ILE A 79 -6.74 3.16 -0.62
CA ILE A 79 -5.61 3.92 -0.06
C ILE A 79 -4.32 3.60 -0.83
N PHE A 80 -4.09 2.32 -1.16
CA PHE A 80 -2.95 1.93 -2.00
C PHE A 80 -3.01 2.57 -3.39
N TYR A 81 -4.19 2.69 -3.99
CA TYR A 81 -4.35 3.38 -5.27
C TYR A 81 -4.18 4.89 -5.17
N VAL A 82 -4.53 5.52 -4.06
CA VAL A 82 -4.15 6.92 -3.78
C VAL A 82 -2.63 7.05 -3.82
N PHE A 83 -1.89 6.17 -3.12
CA PHE A 83 -0.43 6.19 -3.16
C PHE A 83 0.11 6.00 -4.59
N ASN A 84 -0.42 5.03 -5.33
CA ASN A 84 -0.04 4.82 -6.72
C ASN A 84 -0.33 6.03 -7.61
N GLU A 85 -1.45 6.73 -7.43
CA GLU A 85 -1.78 7.94 -8.19
C GLU A 85 -0.75 9.05 -7.93
N ILE A 86 -0.34 9.24 -6.68
CA ILE A 86 0.70 10.22 -6.31
C ILE A 86 2.03 9.85 -6.98
N VAL A 87 2.42 8.57 -6.91
CA VAL A 87 3.64 8.06 -7.54
C VAL A 87 3.64 8.28 -9.06
N GLN A 88 2.48 8.12 -9.71
CA GLN A 88 2.38 8.35 -11.15
C GLN A 88 2.51 9.82 -11.52
N ARG A 89 2.06 10.73 -10.65
CA ARG A 89 2.15 12.19 -10.83
C ARG A 89 3.51 12.75 -10.47
N SER A 90 4.26 12.11 -9.58
CA SER A 90 5.54 12.63 -9.04
C SER A 90 6.76 12.47 -9.96
N ARG A 91 6.56 12.09 -11.23
CA ARG A 91 7.59 11.69 -12.21
C ARG A 91 8.74 12.69 -12.44
N THR A 92 8.62 13.95 -12.02
CA THR A 92 9.63 15.00 -12.26
C THR A 92 9.98 15.85 -11.05
N GLY A 93 9.70 15.45 -9.81
CA GLY A 93 10.11 16.32 -8.69
C GLY A 93 9.91 15.90 -7.25
N ASN A 94 9.27 14.76 -6.95
CA ASN A 94 8.93 14.42 -5.56
C ASN A 94 9.69 13.20 -5.04
N GLN A 95 11.02 13.24 -5.13
CA GLN A 95 11.90 12.16 -4.64
C GLN A 95 11.76 11.93 -3.13
N SER A 96 11.54 12.99 -2.36
CA SER A 96 11.24 12.90 -0.92
C SER A 96 10.00 12.05 -0.64
N LEU A 97 8.96 12.17 -1.48
CA LEU A 97 7.74 11.40 -1.34
C LEU A 97 7.94 9.94 -1.71
N LEU A 98 8.71 9.65 -2.76
CA LEU A 98 9.03 8.27 -3.14
C LEU A 98 9.87 7.59 -2.05
N GLN A 99 10.88 8.29 -1.51
CA GLN A 99 11.69 7.78 -0.41
C GLN A 99 10.84 7.54 0.85
N ALA A 100 10.05 8.54 1.26
CA ALA A 100 9.15 8.41 2.41
C ALA A 100 8.13 7.28 2.19
N GLY A 101 7.63 7.12 0.97
CA GLY A 101 6.71 6.05 0.60
C GLY A 101 7.34 4.67 0.73
N ALA A 102 8.60 4.51 0.32
CA ALA A 102 9.34 3.27 0.50
C ALA A 102 9.56 2.94 2.00
N GLU A 103 9.95 3.94 2.79
CA GLU A 103 10.28 3.75 4.21
C GLU A 103 9.05 3.58 5.10
N LYS A 104 8.00 4.36 4.87
CA LYS A 104 6.83 4.47 5.76
C LYS A 104 5.63 3.67 5.27
N PHE A 105 5.34 3.69 3.96
CA PHE A 105 4.11 3.10 3.43
C PHE A 105 4.29 1.67 2.91
N LEU A 106 5.32 1.41 2.12
CA LEU A 106 5.64 0.08 1.57
C LEU A 106 6.41 -0.81 2.57
N ASN A 107 6.31 -0.47 3.85
CA ASN A 107 7.07 -1.04 4.95
C ASN A 107 6.69 -2.51 5.26
N PRO A 108 7.30 -3.15 6.27
CA PRO A 108 6.99 -4.54 6.63
C PRO A 108 5.53 -4.83 6.96
N ASN A 109 4.76 -3.85 7.46
CA ASN A 109 3.32 -4.04 7.75
C ASN A 109 2.52 -4.21 6.46
N MET A 110 2.80 -3.39 5.43
CA MET A 110 2.21 -3.57 4.10
C MET A 110 2.61 -4.93 3.52
N CYS A 111 3.88 -5.30 3.65
CA CYS A 111 4.37 -6.58 3.15
C CYS A 111 3.65 -7.77 3.80
N SER A 112 3.52 -7.78 5.13
CA SER A 112 2.80 -8.82 5.87
C SER A 112 1.31 -8.87 5.49
N PHE A 113 0.67 -7.71 5.33
CA PHE A 113 -0.73 -7.66 4.90
C PHE A 113 -0.91 -8.27 3.50
N VAL A 114 -0.17 -7.79 2.50
CA VAL A 114 -0.30 -8.27 1.12
C VAL A 114 0.08 -9.74 1.02
N ALA A 115 1.14 -10.18 1.71
CA ALA A 115 1.58 -11.58 1.75
C ALA A 115 0.46 -12.56 2.12
N ASN A 116 -0.41 -12.17 3.06
CA ASN A 116 -1.49 -12.99 3.60
C ASN A 116 -2.82 -12.87 2.84
N LEU A 117 -2.89 -12.05 1.77
CA LEU A 117 -4.07 -11.98 0.92
C LEU A 117 -4.24 -13.23 0.05
N SER A 118 -5.49 -13.51 -0.33
CA SER A 118 -5.80 -14.48 -1.37
C SER A 118 -5.08 -14.13 -2.68
N PRO A 119 -4.76 -15.11 -3.55
CA PRO A 119 -4.12 -14.83 -4.83
C PRO A 119 -4.89 -13.83 -5.70
N HIS A 120 -6.23 -13.86 -5.63
CA HIS A 120 -7.10 -12.93 -6.34
C HIS A 120 -6.90 -11.49 -5.86
N ASP A 121 -6.95 -11.27 -4.54
CA ASP A 121 -6.90 -9.92 -3.96
C ASP A 121 -5.50 -9.33 -3.92
N LYS A 122 -4.48 -10.18 -4.03
CA LYS A 122 -3.07 -9.80 -4.14
C LYS A 122 -2.70 -9.27 -5.52
N LYS A 123 -3.41 -9.71 -6.57
CA LYS A 123 -3.11 -9.39 -7.97
C LYS A 123 -3.03 -7.87 -8.27
N PRO A 124 -3.94 -7.02 -7.75
CA PRO A 124 -3.85 -5.57 -7.93
C PRO A 124 -2.53 -4.97 -7.42
N TYR A 125 -2.07 -5.39 -6.24
CA TYR A 125 -0.83 -4.91 -5.64
C TYR A 125 0.39 -5.31 -6.48
N LEU A 126 0.48 -6.59 -6.86
CA LEU A 126 1.59 -7.09 -7.68
C LEU A 126 1.64 -6.42 -9.06
N ARG A 127 0.48 -6.20 -9.69
CA ARG A 127 0.39 -5.49 -10.97
C ARG A 127 0.95 -4.07 -10.87
N THR A 128 0.72 -3.39 -9.75
CA THR A 128 1.27 -2.04 -9.53
C THR A 128 2.79 -2.05 -9.43
N LEU A 129 3.40 -3.06 -8.80
CA LEU A 129 4.86 -3.22 -8.80
C LEU A 129 5.42 -3.40 -10.21
N ASP A 130 4.77 -4.22 -11.04
CA ASP A 130 5.18 -4.42 -12.44
C ASP A 130 5.10 -3.11 -13.25
N ILE A 131 4.07 -2.29 -12.99
CA ILE A 131 3.93 -0.96 -13.61
C ILE A 131 5.06 -0.04 -13.15
N TRP A 132 5.38 0.00 -11.85
CA TRP A 132 6.48 0.82 -11.32
C TRP A 132 7.85 0.38 -11.83
N LEU A 133 8.04 -0.92 -12.03
CA LEU A 133 9.26 -1.49 -12.60
C LEU A 133 9.46 -1.04 -14.06
N LYS A 134 8.43 -1.21 -14.89
CA LYS A 134 8.45 -0.75 -16.29
C LYS A 134 8.69 0.75 -16.42
N ARG A 135 8.17 1.52 -15.47
CA ARG A 135 8.29 2.99 -15.43
C ARG A 135 9.54 3.48 -14.71
N ARG A 136 10.39 2.58 -14.19
CA ARG A 136 11.61 2.89 -13.43
C ARG A 136 11.37 3.86 -12.27
N VAL A 137 10.22 3.73 -11.59
CA VAL A 137 9.86 4.58 -10.44
C VAL A 137 10.79 4.29 -9.25
N TYR A 138 11.04 3.01 -8.99
CA TYR A 138 11.99 2.52 -8.00
C TYR A 138 13.01 1.62 -8.69
N SER A 139 14.11 1.33 -8.01
CA SER A 139 15.13 0.41 -8.53
C SER A 139 14.55 -0.99 -8.73
N ALA A 140 15.02 -1.69 -9.76
CA ALA A 140 14.57 -3.05 -10.03
C ALA A 140 14.83 -4.00 -8.85
N LYS A 141 15.99 -3.86 -8.19
CA LYS A 141 16.34 -4.63 -6.98
C LYS A 141 15.31 -4.47 -5.87
N TYR A 142 14.89 -3.23 -5.60
CA TYR A 142 13.91 -2.94 -4.56
C TYR A 142 12.54 -3.55 -4.88
N LEU A 143 12.05 -3.37 -6.12
CA LEU A 143 10.74 -3.88 -6.54
C LEU A 143 10.69 -5.41 -6.60
N THR A 144 11.76 -6.06 -7.03
CA THR A 144 11.87 -7.53 -6.99
C THR A 144 11.82 -8.04 -5.55
N GLY A 145 12.54 -7.40 -4.62
CA GLY A 145 12.49 -7.74 -3.19
C GLY A 145 11.09 -7.60 -2.59
N LEU A 146 10.38 -6.50 -2.91
CA LEU A 146 8.99 -6.33 -2.49
C LEU A 146 8.07 -7.40 -3.08
N ARG A 147 8.23 -7.73 -4.37
CA ARG A 147 7.43 -8.75 -5.04
C ARG A 147 7.60 -10.11 -4.37
N GLU A 148 8.82 -10.51 -4.06
CA GLU A 148 9.10 -11.75 -3.34
C GLU A 148 8.48 -11.76 -1.94
N ALA A 149 8.60 -10.65 -1.21
CA ALA A 149 8.00 -10.49 0.12
C ALA A 149 6.47 -10.59 0.07
N TRP A 150 5.83 -10.09 -0.98
CA TRP A 150 4.38 -10.14 -1.16
C TRP A 150 3.89 -11.49 -1.69
N SER A 151 4.71 -12.22 -2.44
CA SER A 151 4.34 -13.52 -3.02
C SER A 151 4.34 -14.66 -2.00
N LYS A 152 5.21 -14.61 -0.99
CA LYS A 152 5.35 -15.68 0.01
C LYS A 152 4.49 -15.37 1.24
N PRO A 153 3.60 -16.27 1.69
CA PRO A 153 2.91 -16.10 2.96
C PRO A 153 3.94 -15.94 4.09
N THR A 154 3.79 -14.92 4.93
CA THR A 154 4.57 -14.85 6.17
C THR A 154 4.07 -15.97 7.07
N LYS A 155 4.85 -17.06 7.20
CA LYS A 155 4.56 -18.11 8.19
C LYS A 155 4.34 -17.41 9.54
N PRO A 156 3.23 -17.68 10.26
CA PRO A 156 3.12 -17.21 11.63
C PRO A 156 4.32 -17.77 12.42
N PRO A 157 4.92 -16.99 13.34
CA PRO A 157 6.04 -17.49 14.13
C PRO A 157 5.61 -18.75 14.89
N PRO A 158 6.41 -19.83 14.89
CA PRO A 158 6.13 -20.99 15.71
C PRO A 158 6.36 -20.64 17.19
N ASN A 159 5.37 -20.98 18.02
CA ASN A 159 5.36 -21.01 19.51
C ASN A 159 5.03 -19.73 20.28
N SER A 160 3.80 -19.72 20.83
CA SER A 160 3.62 -19.61 22.28
C SER A 160 3.19 -20.98 22.79
N THR A 161 4.11 -21.66 23.45
CA THR A 161 3.90 -22.93 24.13
C THR A 161 2.96 -22.76 25.32
N SER A 162 1.67 -23.04 25.17
CA SER A 162 0.84 -23.44 26.31
C SER A 162 1.15 -24.88 26.68
N LYS A 163 2.24 -25.03 27.44
CA LYS A 163 2.53 -26.18 28.28
C LYS A 163 1.37 -26.34 29.28
N ARG A 164 0.40 -27.21 29.02
CA ARG A 164 -0.55 -27.67 30.05
C ARG A 164 -0.66 -29.20 30.01
N ARG A 165 0.16 -29.78 30.87
CA ARG A 165 0.00 -31.04 31.62
C ARG A 165 -0.63 -32.23 30.90
N ARG A 166 0.20 -33.26 30.70
CA ARG A 166 -0.23 -34.65 30.76
C ARG A 166 -0.83 -34.91 32.15
N VAL A 167 -2.12 -35.19 32.20
CA VAL A 167 -2.77 -35.98 33.24
C VAL A 167 -3.67 -36.92 32.47
N GLY A 168 -3.38 -38.22 32.57
CA GLY A 168 -4.23 -39.25 32.00
C GLY A 168 -5.57 -39.28 32.71
N ASP A 169 -6.62 -39.59 31.96
CA ASP A 169 -7.61 -40.55 32.43
C ASP A 169 -8.34 -41.14 31.23
N ASP A 170 -8.75 -42.38 31.41
CA ASP A 170 -9.27 -43.31 30.43
C ASP A 170 -10.69 -42.98 29.95
N ARG A 171 -11.09 -43.70 28.89
CA ARG A 171 -12.45 -44.07 28.46
C ARG A 171 -13.11 -43.26 27.33
N ASN A 172 -13.15 -43.96 26.19
CA ASN A 172 -14.36 -44.45 25.51
C ASN A 172 -15.16 -43.48 24.61
N GLY A 173 -15.31 -43.87 23.34
CA GLY A 173 -16.39 -43.39 22.47
C GLY A 173 -15.97 -42.84 21.11
N SER A 174 -15.95 -43.69 20.09
CA SER A 174 -16.27 -43.35 18.69
C SER A 174 -17.61 -44.05 18.35
N PRO A 175 -18.35 -43.73 17.27
CA PRO A 175 -18.12 -42.75 16.19
C PRO A 175 -19.41 -41.93 15.84
N GLU A 176 -19.45 -41.40 14.61
CA GLU A 176 -20.63 -40.97 13.84
C GLU A 176 -21.15 -39.51 13.96
N SER A 177 -20.92 -38.73 12.89
CA SER A 177 -21.93 -38.46 11.85
C SER A 177 -21.86 -37.02 11.30
N MET A 178 -21.75 -37.00 9.98
CA MET A 178 -22.23 -36.03 8.99
C MET A 178 -22.88 -34.73 9.50
N HIS A 179 -22.41 -33.57 9.02
CA HIS A 179 -23.12 -32.81 7.99
C HIS A 179 -22.32 -31.59 7.52
N ARG A 180 -22.20 -31.49 6.20
CA ARG A 180 -21.64 -30.39 5.43
C ARG A 180 -22.81 -29.54 4.94
N PRO A 181 -22.80 -28.21 5.14
CA PRO A 181 -23.49 -27.32 4.22
C PRO A 181 -22.49 -26.61 3.31
N LYS A 182 -22.66 -26.79 2.00
CA LYS A 182 -22.04 -25.99 0.95
C LYS A 182 -22.75 -24.63 0.94
N HIS A 183 -22.05 -23.53 1.18
CA HIS A 183 -22.58 -22.21 0.86
C HIS A 183 -22.13 -21.82 -0.55
N VAL A 184 -23.11 -21.78 -1.45
CA VAL A 184 -23.01 -21.29 -2.81
C VAL A 184 -22.70 -19.78 -2.73
N VAL A 185 -21.70 -19.32 -3.46
CA VAL A 185 -21.42 -17.89 -3.61
C VAL A 185 -21.92 -17.49 -4.99
N ASP A 186 -22.90 -16.59 -4.99
CA ASP A 186 -23.47 -15.91 -6.15
C ASP A 186 -22.37 -15.28 -7.02
N GLU A 187 -22.23 -15.79 -8.26
CA GLU A 187 -21.19 -15.43 -9.22
C GLU A 187 -21.57 -14.25 -10.14
N GLU A 188 -22.64 -13.51 -9.82
CA GLU A 188 -23.24 -12.49 -10.72
C GLU A 188 -22.87 -11.03 -10.39
N LYS A 189 -21.97 -10.76 -9.43
CA LYS A 189 -21.60 -9.37 -9.07
C LYS A 189 -20.23 -8.88 -9.56
N LEU A 190 -19.49 -9.68 -10.34
CA LEU A 190 -18.11 -9.36 -10.77
C LEU A 190 -17.96 -8.94 -12.25
N LYS A 191 -19.05 -8.77 -13.00
CA LYS A 191 -18.99 -8.41 -14.43
C LYS A 191 -18.94 -6.91 -14.76
N THR A 192 -19.10 -6.00 -13.79
CA THR A 192 -19.21 -4.55 -14.09
C THR A 192 -17.89 -3.76 -13.99
N MET A 193 -16.74 -4.40 -13.71
CA MET A 193 -15.45 -3.69 -13.58
C MET A 193 -14.43 -3.98 -14.71
N ARG A 194 -14.89 -4.47 -15.87
CA ARG A 194 -14.06 -4.62 -17.08
C ARG A 194 -14.35 -3.54 -18.13
N VAL A 195 -14.25 -2.27 -17.73
CA VAL A 195 -14.03 -1.14 -18.65
C VAL A 195 -13.11 -0.23 -17.83
N VAL A 196 -11.80 -0.20 -18.03
CA VAL A 196 -11.09 0.64 -19.01
C VAL A 196 -9.64 0.18 -18.96
N LEU A 197 -9.13 -0.37 -20.06
CA LEU A 197 -7.70 -0.47 -20.40
C LEU A 197 -7.59 -0.92 -21.86
N ALA A 198 -8.33 -0.23 -22.74
CA ALA A 198 -8.01 -0.26 -24.16
C ALA A 198 -6.75 0.59 -24.36
N PRO A 199 -5.71 0.09 -25.04
CA PRO A 199 -4.57 0.92 -25.44
C PRO A 199 -5.06 2.05 -26.37
N PRO A 200 -4.45 3.24 -26.31
CA PRO A 200 -4.79 4.32 -27.24
C PRO A 200 -4.53 3.87 -28.69
N PRO A 201 -5.38 4.29 -29.65
CA PRO A 201 -5.14 3.99 -31.05
C PRO A 201 -3.82 4.65 -31.51
N PRO A 202 -3.10 4.02 -32.45
CA PRO A 202 -1.87 4.59 -32.99
C PRO A 202 -2.14 5.94 -33.68
N PRO A 203 -1.17 6.86 -33.66
CA PRO A 203 -1.31 8.16 -34.32
C PRO A 203 -1.54 7.96 -35.82
N ARG A 204 -2.58 8.59 -36.35
CA ARG A 204 -2.83 8.67 -37.79
C ARG A 204 -1.62 9.33 -38.44
N GLN A 205 -0.91 8.60 -39.29
CA GLN A 205 0.04 9.24 -40.20
C GLN A 205 -0.75 10.11 -41.16
N LEU A 206 -0.53 11.42 -41.09
CA LEU A 206 -0.90 12.37 -42.12
C LEU A 206 -0.18 11.92 -43.39
N ARG A 207 -0.94 11.43 -44.37
CA ARG A 207 -0.46 11.28 -45.74
C ARG A 207 -0.22 12.68 -46.30
N GLU A 208 1.04 13.05 -46.40
CA GLU A 208 1.49 14.11 -47.31
C GLU A 208 1.42 13.60 -48.75
N GLY A 209 0.94 14.46 -49.66
CA GLY A 209 0.96 14.27 -51.13
C GLY A 209 -0.15 13.38 -51.69
N THR A 210 -0.72 13.62 -52.87
CA THR A 210 -0.32 14.48 -53.99
C THR A 210 -1.50 14.50 -54.98
N HIS A 211 -1.96 15.67 -55.40
CA HIS A 211 -2.28 16.08 -56.78
C HIS A 211 -3.00 17.42 -56.79
#